data_AF-A0A9E5IYI6-F1
#
_entry.id   AF-A0A9E5IYI6-F1
#
_cell.length_a   1.000
_cell.length_b   1.000
_cell.length_c   1.000
_cell.angle_alpha   90.00
_cell.angle_beta   90.00
_cell.angle_gamma   90.00
#
_symmetry.space_group_name_H-M   'P 1'
#
loop_
_entity.id
_entity.type
_entity.pdbx_description
1 polymer ?
#
loop_
_entity_poly.entity_id
_entity_poly.type
_entity_poly.pdbx_seq_one_letter_code
_entity_poly.pdbx_strand_id
1 'polypeptide(L)'
;MKDLLRSQDLLKSDVEMLLATAAEFASEPLKASNLLANKTVAIYMSKPSTRTRLASESAVAHLGGTPIFLRGDDLQIGRGETIADTAKVISQFAEALIIRTFASVLYTDVWMSMGDPEADRIEKEKVLASYSVSDELMGLASKDAIFMHCLPAHRGQEVSASVIDGRASKIWRQAYHRRTTIQAILYHSLRGEIKGRI
;
A
#
# COMPACT_ATOMS: atom_id res chain seq x y z
N MET A 1 -0.90 14.77 14.73
CA MET A 1 0.26 14.19 14.02
C MET A 1 0.38 14.77 12.60
N LYS A 2 1.59 15.15 12.17
CA LYS A 2 1.84 15.67 10.81
C LYS A 2 2.20 14.56 9.79
N ASP A 3 3.00 13.58 10.23
CA ASP A 3 3.53 12.54 9.35
C ASP A 3 3.12 11.14 9.85
N LEU A 4 2.63 10.28 8.94
CA LEU A 4 2.35 8.88 9.23
C LEU A 4 3.46 8.01 8.64
N LEU A 5 4.48 7.71 9.45
CA LEU A 5 5.62 6.90 9.02
C LEU A 5 5.46 5.43 9.40
N ARG A 6 4.83 5.15 10.55
CA ARG A 6 4.65 3.78 11.06
C ARG A 6 3.26 3.62 11.67
N SER A 7 2.67 2.43 11.51
CA SER A 7 1.37 2.11 12.10
C SER A 7 1.39 2.14 13.64
N GLN A 8 2.55 1.87 14.25
CA GLN A 8 2.73 1.93 15.70
C GLN A 8 2.52 3.33 16.28
N ASP A 9 2.67 4.38 15.46
CA ASP A 9 2.54 5.75 15.89
C ASP A 9 1.05 6.13 16.03
N LEU A 10 0.12 5.32 15.51
CA LEU A 10 -1.32 5.51 15.62
C LEU A 10 -1.86 5.06 16.98
N LEU A 11 -2.85 5.79 17.50
CA LEU A 11 -3.71 5.31 18.56
C LEU A 11 -4.73 4.31 18.01
N LYS A 12 -5.29 3.48 18.90
CA LYS A 12 -6.42 2.61 18.54
C LYS A 12 -7.58 3.43 17.93
N SER A 13 -7.88 4.58 18.52
CA SER A 13 -8.92 5.49 18.01
C SER A 13 -8.60 6.05 16.62
N ASP A 14 -7.32 6.29 16.31
CA ASP A 14 -6.93 6.75 14.97
C ASP A 14 -7.14 5.63 13.94
N VAL A 15 -6.78 4.39 14.28
CA VAL A 15 -7.01 3.23 13.41
C VAL A 15 -8.50 3.01 13.16
N GLU A 16 -9.33 3.06 14.21
CA GLU A 16 -10.79 2.90 14.09
C GLU A 16 -11.40 3.99 13.20
N MET A 17 -11.01 5.25 13.39
CA MET A 17 -11.41 6.38 12.54
C MET A 17 -11.00 6.16 11.08
N LEU A 18 -9.73 5.82 10.84
CA LEU A 18 -9.21 5.58 9.49
C LEU A 18 -9.96 4.45 8.78
N LEU A 19 -10.29 3.37 9.48
CA LEU A 19 -11.04 2.23 8.92
C LEU A 19 -12.50 2.59 8.66
N ALA A 20 -13.14 3.35 9.55
CA ALA A 20 -14.50 3.84 9.36
C ALA A 20 -14.60 4.75 8.12
N THR A 21 -13.73 5.75 8.02
CA THR A 21 -13.67 6.65 6.87
C THR A 21 -13.29 5.93 5.58
N ALA A 22 -12.42 4.92 5.63
CA ALA A 22 -12.11 4.09 4.47
C ALA A 22 -13.33 3.27 4.01
N ALA A 23 -14.19 2.82 4.93
CA ALA A 23 -15.45 2.18 4.56
C ALA A 23 -16.41 3.16 3.89
N GLU A 24 -16.49 4.40 4.35
CA GLU A 24 -17.27 5.46 3.69
C GLU A 24 -16.75 5.76 2.28
N PHE A 25 -15.44 5.85 2.08
CA PHE A 25 -14.86 6.02 0.74
C PHE A 25 -15.02 4.79 -0.17
N ALA A 26 -15.30 3.60 0.40
CA ALA A 26 -15.65 2.44 -0.39
C ALA A 26 -17.08 2.55 -0.96
N SER A 27 -18.03 3.15 -0.22
CA SER A 27 -19.40 3.37 -0.68
C SER A 27 -19.55 4.66 -1.51
N GLU A 28 -18.90 5.74 -1.10
CA GLU A 28 -18.96 7.06 -1.72
C GLU A 28 -17.55 7.60 -2.01
N PRO A 29 -16.90 7.13 -3.08
CA PRO A 29 -15.49 7.43 -3.33
C PRO A 29 -15.18 8.92 -3.51
N LEU A 30 -16.17 9.74 -3.89
CA LEU A 30 -16.02 11.17 -4.17
C LEU A 30 -16.61 12.08 -3.08
N LYS A 31 -16.98 11.53 -1.91
CA LYS A 31 -17.61 12.29 -0.81
C LYS A 31 -16.84 13.55 -0.39
N ALA A 32 -15.52 13.55 -0.55
CA ALA A 32 -14.62 14.66 -0.21
C ALA A 32 -13.83 15.17 -1.42
N SER A 33 -14.43 15.19 -2.61
CA SER A 33 -13.77 15.56 -3.87
C SER A 33 -13.32 17.01 -3.97
N ASN A 34 -13.58 17.84 -2.95
CA ASN A 34 -13.12 19.22 -2.89
C ASN A 34 -11.94 19.43 -1.92
N LEU A 35 -11.54 18.40 -1.16
CA LEU A 35 -10.51 18.53 -0.13
C LEU A 35 -9.16 19.01 -0.69
N LEU A 36 -8.77 18.45 -1.83
CA LEU A 36 -7.53 18.76 -2.54
C LEU A 36 -7.80 19.56 -3.84
N ALA A 37 -8.92 20.26 -3.94
CA ALA A 37 -9.25 21.04 -5.13
C ALA A 37 -8.12 22.02 -5.49
N ASN A 38 -7.62 21.93 -6.72
CA ASN A 38 -6.49 22.72 -7.23
C ASN A 38 -5.17 22.51 -6.47
N LYS A 39 -5.04 21.44 -5.69
CA LYS A 39 -3.82 21.06 -4.98
C LYS A 39 -3.16 19.86 -5.63
N THR A 40 -1.86 19.74 -5.42
CA THR A 40 -1.01 18.66 -5.93
C THR A 40 -0.53 17.79 -4.79
N VAL A 41 -0.41 16.49 -5.05
CA VAL A 41 0.19 15.52 -4.11
C VAL A 41 1.30 14.79 -4.83
N ALA A 42 2.51 14.88 -4.29
CA ALA A 42 3.66 14.16 -4.81
C ALA A 42 3.61 12.70 -4.36
N ILE A 43 3.92 11.78 -5.26
CA ILE A 43 3.98 10.34 -5.00
C ILE A 43 5.35 9.85 -5.44
N TYR A 44 6.24 9.60 -4.48
CA TYR A 44 7.60 9.13 -4.72
C TYR A 44 7.71 7.62 -4.47
N MET A 45 8.28 6.88 -5.43
CA MET A 45 8.58 5.45 -5.27
C MET A 45 9.99 5.11 -5.74
N SER A 46 10.82 4.58 -4.83
CA SER A 46 12.16 4.07 -5.19
C SER A 46 12.10 2.75 -5.97
N LYS A 47 11.02 1.98 -5.80
CA LYS A 47 10.76 0.74 -6.55
C LYS A 47 9.37 0.75 -7.20
N PRO A 48 9.25 0.35 -8.48
CA PRO A 48 7.96 0.31 -9.17
C PRO A 48 6.93 -0.55 -8.45
N SER A 49 5.68 -0.09 -8.43
CA SER A 49 4.56 -0.94 -8.00
C SER A 49 3.23 -0.46 -8.54
N THR A 50 2.61 -1.33 -9.34
CA THR A 50 1.32 -1.07 -9.99
C THR A 50 0.22 -0.78 -8.99
N ARG A 51 0.06 -1.62 -7.95
CA ARG A 51 -1.06 -1.47 -7.00
C ARG A 51 -0.95 -0.23 -6.14
N THR A 52 0.23 0.04 -5.58
CA THR A 52 0.41 1.23 -4.76
C THR A 52 0.26 2.48 -5.60
N ARG A 53 0.85 2.50 -6.81
CA ARG A 53 0.76 3.66 -7.71
C ARG A 53 -0.68 3.97 -8.07
N LEU A 54 -1.41 3.00 -8.65
CA LEU A 54 -2.79 3.21 -9.07
C LEU A 54 -3.70 3.57 -7.89
N ALA A 55 -3.51 2.93 -6.73
CA ALA A 55 -4.30 3.25 -5.54
C ALA A 55 -4.02 4.67 -5.02
N SER A 56 -2.75 5.10 -4.98
CA SER A 56 -2.36 6.43 -4.54
C SER A 56 -2.82 7.52 -5.51
N GLU A 57 -2.56 7.37 -6.82
CA GLU A 57 -3.00 8.32 -7.84
C GLU A 57 -4.52 8.46 -7.85
N SER A 58 -5.26 7.34 -7.77
CA SER A 58 -6.73 7.37 -7.70
C SER A 58 -7.25 8.03 -6.43
N ALA A 59 -6.63 7.78 -5.26
CA ALA A 59 -7.05 8.39 -4.01
C ALA A 59 -6.89 9.92 -4.03
N VAL A 60 -5.78 10.41 -4.60
CA VAL A 60 -5.55 11.85 -4.77
C VAL A 60 -6.60 12.46 -5.70
N ALA A 61 -6.83 11.83 -6.87
CA ALA A 61 -7.84 12.29 -7.82
C ALA A 61 -9.25 12.30 -7.22
N HIS A 62 -9.61 11.28 -6.44
CA HIS A 62 -10.91 11.19 -5.78
C HIS A 62 -11.13 12.25 -4.71
N LEU A 63 -10.06 12.78 -4.11
CA LEU A 63 -10.10 13.91 -3.18
C LEU A 63 -10.05 15.28 -3.89
N GLY A 64 -10.02 15.30 -5.22
CA GLY A 64 -10.01 16.53 -6.04
C GLY A 64 -8.63 17.07 -6.38
N GLY A 65 -7.57 16.34 -6.04
CA GLY A 65 -6.19 16.76 -6.27
C GLY A 65 -5.57 16.20 -7.55
N THR A 66 -4.41 16.74 -7.89
CA THR A 66 -3.59 16.27 -9.01
C THR A 66 -2.39 15.47 -8.48
N PRO A 67 -2.30 14.15 -8.75
CA PRO A 67 -1.12 13.38 -8.36
C PRO A 67 0.07 13.68 -9.27
N ILE A 68 1.25 13.87 -8.68
CA ILE A 68 2.53 13.99 -9.38
C ILE A 68 3.37 12.77 -9.03
N PHE A 69 3.51 11.84 -9.96
CA PHE A 69 4.29 10.62 -9.75
C PHE A 69 5.77 10.84 -10.06
N LEU A 70 6.63 10.44 -9.12
CA LEU A 70 8.09 10.59 -9.18
C LEU A 70 8.73 9.23 -8.92
N ARG A 71 9.57 8.76 -9.84
CA ARG A 71 10.36 7.55 -9.65
C ARG A 71 11.70 7.88 -9.00
N GLY A 72 12.34 6.86 -8.43
CA GLY A 72 13.69 6.96 -7.88
C GLY A 72 14.72 7.53 -8.86
N ASP A 73 14.60 7.18 -10.14
CA ASP A 73 15.48 7.63 -11.23
C ASP A 73 15.12 9.00 -11.82
N ASP A 74 13.97 9.57 -11.46
CA ASP A 74 13.55 10.91 -11.91
C ASP A 74 14.17 12.04 -11.05
N LEU A 75 14.64 11.73 -9.84
CA LEU A 75 15.19 12.70 -8.88
C LEU A 75 16.73 12.72 -8.86
N GLN A 76 17.31 13.85 -8.45
CA GLN A 76 18.76 14.04 -8.33
C GLN A 76 19.33 13.63 -6.96
N ILE A 77 18.53 12.92 -6.16
CA ILE A 77 18.93 12.42 -4.85
C ILE A 77 20.17 11.53 -5.00
N GLY A 78 21.27 11.93 -4.37
CA GLY A 78 22.54 11.18 -4.42
C GLY A 78 23.39 11.37 -5.68
N ARG A 79 22.95 12.20 -6.65
CA ARG A 79 23.71 12.58 -7.86
C ARG A 79 24.13 14.05 -7.90
N GLY A 80 23.68 14.85 -6.94
CA GLY A 80 23.98 16.28 -6.88
C GLY A 80 23.09 17.07 -5.92
N GLU A 81 21.99 16.48 -5.43
CA GLU A 81 21.09 17.10 -4.45
C GLU A 81 20.97 16.26 -3.18
N THR A 82 20.91 16.92 -2.02
CA THR A 82 20.70 16.26 -0.73
C THR A 82 19.22 15.91 -0.55
N ILE A 83 18.91 14.87 0.23
CA ILE A 83 17.51 14.52 0.56
C ILE A 83 16.77 15.71 1.18
N ALA A 84 17.46 16.49 2.03
CA ALA A 84 16.87 17.65 2.70
C ALA A 84 16.47 18.75 1.70
N ASP A 85 17.32 19.03 0.71
CA ASP A 85 17.03 20.05 -0.30
C ASP A 85 15.95 19.59 -1.26
N THR A 86 16.00 18.34 -1.72
CA THR A 86 14.90 17.75 -2.51
C THR A 86 13.57 17.81 -1.74
N ALA A 87 13.56 17.52 -0.44
CA ALA A 87 12.35 17.59 0.37
C ALA A 87 11.81 19.03 0.48
N LYS A 88 12.68 20.03 0.63
CA LYS A 88 12.28 21.45 0.63
C LYS A 88 11.68 21.85 -0.71
N VAL A 89 12.29 21.43 -1.83
CA VAL A 89 11.80 21.69 -3.19
C VAL A 89 10.40 21.09 -3.35
N ILE A 90 10.22 19.80 -3.05
CA ILE A 90 8.91 19.13 -3.14
C ILE A 90 7.85 19.86 -2.29
N SER A 91 8.23 20.31 -1.09
CA SER A 91 7.31 21.03 -0.19
C SER A 91 6.82 22.37 -0.73
N GLN A 92 7.49 22.97 -1.73
CA GLN A 92 7.00 24.19 -2.40
C GLN A 92 5.95 23.90 -3.48
N PHE A 93 5.88 22.66 -3.98
CA PHE A 93 5.08 22.29 -5.14
C PHE A 93 3.96 21.29 -4.84
N ALA A 94 3.92 20.71 -3.64
CA ALA A 94 2.94 19.71 -3.26
C ALA A 94 2.42 19.92 -1.83
N GLU A 95 1.12 19.71 -1.66
CA GLU A 95 0.42 19.82 -0.37
C GLU A 95 0.73 18.61 0.54
N ALA A 96 0.95 17.45 -0.07
CA ALA A 96 1.33 16.22 0.62
C ALA A 96 2.31 15.40 -0.21
N LEU A 97 3.03 14.51 0.46
CA LEU A 97 3.99 13.60 -0.15
C LEU A 97 3.72 12.17 0.33
N ILE A 98 3.43 11.27 -0.61
CA ILE A 98 3.34 9.82 -0.37
C ILE A 98 4.67 9.20 -0.77
N ILE A 99 5.32 8.52 0.17
CA ILE A 99 6.62 7.87 -0.07
C ILE A 99 6.45 6.36 0.01
N ARG A 100 7.02 5.66 -0.98
CA ARG A 100 7.33 4.23 -0.88
C ARG A 100 8.82 4.01 -1.08
N THR A 101 9.48 3.58 -0.01
CA THR A 101 10.86 3.10 -0.04
C THR A 101 10.94 1.62 0.33
N PHE A 102 12.15 1.11 0.55
CA PHE A 102 12.40 -0.21 1.08
C PHE A 102 11.87 -0.29 2.52
N ALA A 103 10.72 -0.94 2.70
CA ALA A 103 10.22 -1.31 4.02
C ALA A 103 9.80 -2.77 3.98
N SER A 104 10.51 -3.58 4.76
CA SER A 104 10.26 -5.00 4.95
C SER A 104 9.24 -5.18 6.07
N VAL A 105 8.07 -5.73 5.75
CA VAL A 105 7.12 -6.24 6.76
C VAL A 105 6.79 -7.68 6.37
N LEU A 106 7.00 -8.61 7.29
CA LEU A 106 6.72 -10.03 7.11
C LEU A 106 5.23 -10.33 7.34
N TYR A 107 4.59 -10.80 6.28
CA TYR A 107 3.31 -11.51 6.18
C TYR A 107 3.55 -12.65 5.18
N THR A 108 2.74 -13.72 5.09
CA THR A 108 2.98 -14.65 3.97
C THR A 108 2.76 -13.90 2.65
N ASP A 109 3.77 -13.96 1.81
CA ASP A 109 3.99 -13.14 0.63
C ASP A 109 4.82 -13.99 -0.34
N VAL A 110 5.10 -13.47 -1.53
CA VAL A 110 5.93 -14.13 -2.54
C VAL A 110 7.20 -14.70 -1.90
N TRP A 111 7.52 -15.96 -2.23
CA TRP A 111 8.71 -16.64 -1.71
C TRP A 111 10.01 -15.93 -2.11
N MET A 112 9.99 -15.30 -3.29
CA MET A 112 11.04 -14.42 -3.79
C MET A 112 10.60 -12.97 -3.65
N SER A 113 11.23 -12.24 -2.74
CA SER A 113 10.93 -10.82 -2.53
C SER A 113 11.59 -9.95 -3.59
N MET A 114 11.11 -8.72 -3.64
CA MET A 114 11.60 -7.66 -4.49
C MET A 114 13.04 -7.25 -4.10
N GLY A 115 14.05 -7.95 -4.60
CA GLY A 115 15.47 -7.63 -4.38
C GLY A 115 16.34 -8.85 -4.10
N ASP A 116 15.73 -10.03 -3.96
CA ASP A 116 16.44 -11.28 -3.73
C ASP A 116 17.25 -11.70 -4.98
N PRO A 117 18.50 -12.20 -4.81
CA PRO A 117 19.26 -12.80 -5.89
C PRO A 117 18.52 -14.00 -6.49
N GLU A 118 18.51 -14.09 -7.83
CA GLU A 118 17.88 -15.21 -8.53
C GLU A 118 18.50 -16.57 -8.17
N ALA A 119 19.77 -16.58 -7.76
CA ALA A 119 20.46 -17.78 -7.28
C ALA A 119 19.79 -18.43 -6.06
N ASP A 120 19.07 -17.66 -5.25
CA ASP A 120 18.42 -18.15 -4.02
C ASP A 120 17.10 -18.87 -4.32
N ARG A 121 16.57 -18.79 -5.56
CA ARG A 121 15.23 -19.28 -5.92
C ARG A 121 15.04 -20.77 -5.62
N ILE A 122 15.97 -21.61 -6.07
CA ILE A 122 15.83 -23.08 -5.96
C ILE A 122 15.79 -23.51 -4.48
N GLU A 123 16.64 -22.93 -3.65
CA GLU A 123 16.69 -23.25 -2.22
C GLU A 123 15.42 -22.75 -1.51
N LYS A 124 15.01 -21.50 -1.78
CA LYS A 124 13.80 -20.93 -1.18
C LYS A 124 12.54 -21.68 -1.58
N GLU A 125 12.38 -22.03 -2.86
CA GLU A 125 11.23 -22.84 -3.33
C GLU A 125 11.19 -24.19 -2.62
N LYS A 126 12.33 -24.87 -2.48
CA LYS A 126 12.40 -26.16 -1.79
C LYS A 126 12.02 -26.06 -0.30
N VAL A 127 12.51 -25.05 0.40
CA VAL A 127 12.26 -24.87 1.85
C VAL A 127 10.83 -24.37 2.11
N LEU A 128 10.29 -23.53 1.23
CA LEU A 128 8.99 -22.88 1.41
C LEU A 128 7.83 -23.66 0.79
N ALA A 129 8.09 -24.71 0.01
CA ALA A 129 7.05 -25.53 -0.63
C ALA A 129 5.98 -26.03 0.34
N SER A 130 6.36 -26.46 1.55
CA SER A 130 5.42 -26.94 2.58
C SER A 130 4.52 -25.84 3.16
N TYR A 131 4.83 -24.58 2.89
CA TYR A 131 4.06 -23.40 3.32
C TYR A 131 3.14 -22.86 2.22
N SER A 132 3.05 -23.53 1.06
CA SER A 132 2.12 -23.16 -0.01
C SER A 132 0.67 -23.28 0.47
N VAL A 133 -0.15 -22.28 0.15
CA VAL A 133 -1.58 -22.31 0.46
C VAL A 133 -2.32 -23.12 -0.62
N SER A 134 -2.56 -24.38 -0.32
CA SER A 134 -3.29 -25.35 -1.15
C SER A 134 -4.75 -25.51 -0.71
N ASP A 135 -5.58 -26.16 -1.54
CA ASP A 135 -6.94 -26.54 -1.16
C ASP A 135 -6.96 -27.45 0.07
N GLU A 136 -5.97 -28.34 0.21
CA GLU A 136 -5.81 -29.21 1.38
C GLU A 136 -5.62 -28.36 2.65
N LEU A 137 -4.71 -27.38 2.61
CA LEU A 137 -4.48 -26.48 3.74
C LEU A 137 -5.72 -25.64 4.07
N MET A 138 -6.41 -25.12 3.04
CA MET A 138 -7.68 -24.41 3.22
C MET A 138 -8.79 -25.33 3.78
N GLY A 139 -8.77 -26.62 3.44
CA GLY A 139 -9.70 -27.62 3.95
C GLY A 139 -9.55 -27.95 5.43
N LEU A 140 -8.38 -27.65 6.01
CA LEU A 140 -8.14 -27.74 7.46
C LEU A 140 -8.65 -26.51 8.23
N ALA A 141 -8.92 -25.40 7.53
CA ALA A 141 -9.44 -24.18 8.12
C ALA A 141 -10.95 -24.26 8.37
N SER A 142 -11.50 -23.26 9.06
CA SER A 142 -12.95 -23.15 9.24
C SER A 142 -13.66 -22.95 7.89
N LYS A 143 -14.94 -23.37 7.81
CA LYS A 143 -15.73 -23.28 6.57
C LYS A 143 -15.93 -21.85 6.05
N ASP A 144 -15.77 -20.86 6.91
CA ASP A 144 -15.87 -19.42 6.63
C ASP A 144 -14.50 -18.75 6.42
N ALA A 145 -13.42 -19.52 6.39
CA ALA A 145 -12.08 -19.01 6.15
C ALA A 145 -11.99 -18.29 4.80
N ILE A 146 -11.25 -17.18 4.79
CA ILE A 146 -10.97 -16.39 3.59
C ILE A 146 -9.49 -16.46 3.25
N PHE A 147 -9.17 -16.30 1.97
CA PHE A 147 -7.80 -16.16 1.50
C PHE A 147 -7.49 -14.70 1.12
N MET A 148 -6.35 -14.19 1.57
CA MET A 148 -5.85 -12.83 1.29
C MET A 148 -4.39 -12.89 0.85
N HIS A 149 -3.96 -11.98 -0.02
CA HIS A 149 -2.59 -11.88 -0.52
C HIS A 149 -2.31 -10.47 -1.00
N CYS A 150 -1.15 -9.92 -0.62
CA CYS A 150 -0.81 -8.53 -0.92
C CYS A 150 -0.57 -8.26 -2.41
N LEU A 151 -0.32 -9.32 -3.20
CA LEU A 151 0.04 -9.41 -4.63
C LEU A 151 1.46 -8.82 -4.91
N PRO A 152 2.06 -8.97 -6.12
CA PRO A 152 1.72 -10.00 -7.12
C PRO A 152 1.80 -11.39 -6.47
N ALA A 153 1.16 -12.39 -7.05
CA ALA A 153 1.22 -13.75 -6.56
C ALA A 153 1.59 -14.71 -7.70
N HIS A 154 2.40 -15.72 -7.39
CA HIS A 154 2.81 -16.80 -8.27
C HIS A 154 1.96 -18.03 -8.00
N ARG A 155 1.00 -18.27 -8.91
CA ARG A 155 0.17 -19.48 -8.88
C ARG A 155 1.06 -20.71 -8.99
N GLY A 156 0.82 -21.70 -8.13
CA GLY A 156 1.59 -22.93 -8.05
C GLY A 156 2.87 -22.82 -7.21
N GLN A 157 3.19 -21.64 -6.67
CA GLN A 157 4.24 -21.44 -5.68
C GLN A 157 3.61 -21.20 -4.31
N GLU A 158 3.54 -19.96 -3.83
CA GLU A 158 3.02 -19.65 -2.51
C GLU A 158 1.51 -19.91 -2.36
N VAL A 159 0.79 -20.05 -3.47
CA VAL A 159 -0.64 -20.37 -3.48
C VAL A 159 -1.05 -21.16 -4.73
N SER A 160 -1.92 -22.14 -4.55
CA SER A 160 -2.55 -22.86 -5.66
C SER A 160 -3.52 -21.98 -6.46
N ALA A 161 -3.67 -22.26 -7.77
CA ALA A 161 -4.58 -21.49 -8.63
C ALA A 161 -6.04 -21.54 -8.16
N SER A 162 -6.49 -22.72 -7.72
CA SER A 162 -7.81 -22.97 -7.14
C SER A 162 -8.11 -22.13 -5.89
N VAL A 163 -7.12 -21.91 -5.02
CA VAL A 163 -7.31 -21.07 -3.83
C VAL A 163 -7.36 -19.59 -4.18
N ILE A 164 -6.39 -19.08 -4.95
CA ILE A 164 -6.31 -17.63 -5.25
C ILE A 164 -7.46 -17.16 -6.15
N ASP A 165 -7.93 -17.99 -7.07
CA ASP A 165 -9.06 -17.70 -7.96
C ASP A 165 -10.40 -18.27 -7.44
N GLY A 166 -10.36 -18.93 -6.28
CA GLY A 166 -11.52 -19.57 -5.65
C GLY A 166 -12.45 -18.61 -4.90
N ARG A 167 -13.60 -19.13 -4.48
CA ARG A 167 -14.66 -18.34 -3.81
C ARG A 167 -14.24 -17.71 -2.47
N ALA A 168 -13.34 -18.37 -1.74
CA ALA A 168 -12.81 -17.90 -0.47
C ALA A 168 -11.84 -16.71 -0.63
N SER A 169 -11.31 -16.50 -1.85
CA SER A 169 -10.34 -15.45 -2.13
C SER A 169 -10.95 -14.06 -2.04
N LYS A 170 -10.24 -13.16 -1.36
CA LYS A 170 -10.58 -11.73 -1.24
C LYS A 170 -9.46 -10.83 -1.79
N ILE A 171 -8.53 -11.37 -2.60
CA ILE A 171 -7.37 -10.62 -3.09
C ILE A 171 -7.75 -9.34 -3.85
N TRP A 172 -8.81 -9.37 -4.65
CA TRP A 172 -9.26 -8.23 -5.45
C TRP A 172 -9.93 -7.18 -4.57
N ARG A 173 -10.69 -7.63 -3.57
CA ARG A 173 -11.27 -6.75 -2.54
C ARG A 173 -10.17 -6.08 -1.71
N GLN A 174 -9.14 -6.84 -1.32
CA GLN A 174 -7.95 -6.31 -0.64
C GLN A 174 -7.22 -5.28 -1.50
N ALA A 175 -7.02 -5.56 -2.80
CA ALA A 175 -6.39 -4.63 -3.73
C ALA A 175 -7.22 -3.34 -3.89
N TYR A 176 -8.54 -3.45 -3.99
CA TYR A 176 -9.46 -2.31 -4.04
C TYR A 176 -9.35 -1.43 -2.79
N HIS A 177 -9.34 -2.04 -1.59
CA HIS A 177 -9.30 -1.30 -0.32
C HIS A 177 -7.98 -0.55 -0.07
N ARG A 178 -6.92 -0.83 -0.84
CA ARG A 178 -5.70 -0.01 -0.81
C ARG A 178 -6.00 1.47 -1.10
N ARG A 179 -6.83 1.75 -2.11
CA ARG A 179 -7.21 3.12 -2.46
C ARG A 179 -7.97 3.78 -1.32
N THR A 180 -8.99 3.10 -0.78
CA THR A 180 -9.86 3.68 0.25
C THR A 180 -9.11 3.96 1.55
N THR A 181 -8.15 3.10 1.93
CA THR A 181 -7.28 3.35 3.08
C THR A 181 -6.32 4.52 2.84
N ILE A 182 -5.69 4.60 1.66
CA ILE A 182 -4.83 5.75 1.32
C ILE A 182 -5.65 7.05 1.31
N GLN A 183 -6.87 7.01 0.79
CA GLN A 183 -7.78 8.14 0.76
C GLN A 183 -8.14 8.62 2.17
N ALA A 184 -8.47 7.70 3.08
CA ALA A 184 -8.73 8.01 4.48
C ALA A 184 -7.51 8.62 5.20
N ILE A 185 -6.31 8.06 4.97
CA ILE A 185 -5.06 8.58 5.52
C ILE A 185 -4.84 10.02 5.05
N LEU A 186 -4.90 10.28 3.73
CA LEU A 186 -4.76 11.64 3.19
C LEU A 186 -5.81 12.59 3.78
N TYR A 187 -7.08 12.15 3.81
CA TYR A 187 -8.19 12.95 4.31
C TYR A 187 -7.95 13.43 5.74
N HIS A 188 -7.60 12.53 6.66
CA HIS A 188 -7.41 12.89 8.06
C HIS A 188 -6.06 13.57 8.33
N SER A 189 -4.99 13.22 7.60
CA SER A 189 -3.69 13.89 7.73
C SER A 189 -3.77 15.37 7.33
N LEU A 190 -4.43 15.66 6.20
CA LEU A 190 -4.61 17.04 5.71
C LEU A 190 -5.50 17.90 6.62
N ARG A 191 -6.39 17.26 7.39
CA ARG A 191 -7.26 17.91 8.35
C ARG A 191 -6.67 17.98 9.76
N GLY A 192 -5.49 17.39 9.98
CA GLY A 192 -4.84 17.35 11.31
C GLY A 192 -5.61 16.51 12.34
N GLU A 193 -6.45 15.58 11.91
CA GLU A 193 -7.36 14.81 12.77
C GLU A 193 -6.71 13.56 13.37
N ILE A 194 -5.62 13.08 12.77
CA ILE A 194 -4.82 11.97 13.33
C ILE A 194 -4.11 12.48 14.58
N LYS A 195 -4.45 11.92 15.74
CA LYS A 195 -3.86 12.34 17.01
C LYS A 195 -2.42 11.85 17.10
N GLY A 196 -2.23 10.54 16.93
CA GLY A 196 -0.93 9.89 17.10
C GLY A 196 -0.53 9.72 18.57
N ARG A 197 0.52 8.94 18.80
CA ARG A 197 1.10 8.66 20.12
C ARG A 197 2.18 9.66 20.57
N ILE A 198 2.66 10.51 19.66
CA ILE A 198 3.81 11.40 19.85
C ILE A 198 3.45 12.81 19.39
#